data_AF-A0A1H4GL67-F1
#
_entry.id   AF-A0A1H4GL67-F1
#
_cell.length_a   1.000
_cell.length_b   1.000
_cell.length_c   1.000
_cell.angle_alpha   90.00
_cell.angle_beta   90.00
_cell.angle_gamma   90.00
#
_symmetry.space_group_name_H-M   'P 1'
#
loop_
_entity.id
_entity.type
_entity.pdbx_description
1 polymer ?
#
loop_
_entity_poly.entity_id
_entity_poly.type
_entity_poly.pdbx_seq_one_letter_code
_entity_poly.pdbx_strand_id
1 'polypeptide(L)'
;MNPEDHIQHMLQAIIEKTQSIINDSRKRSFGSLEYFLKHVLVYRDKQQYMSNEWHIRTPRWLGECGNTSEEEELLSDIYRLQAYIAEKLKGG
;
A
#
# COMPACT_ATOMS: atom_id res chain seq x y z
N MET A 1 17.14 12.01 2.54
CA MET A 1 16.40 10.95 3.25
C MET A 1 16.94 9.61 2.77
N ASN A 2 17.24 8.67 3.67
CA ASN A 2 17.65 7.32 3.26
C ASN A 2 16.47 6.66 2.50
N PRO A 3 16.70 5.89 1.42
CA PRO A 3 15.67 5.09 0.77
C PRO A 3 14.78 4.31 1.75
N GLU A 4 15.34 3.76 2.82
CA GLU A 4 14.57 3.06 3.85
C GLU A 4 13.55 3.97 4.54
N ASP A 5 13.99 5.12 5.06
CA ASP A 5 13.10 6.08 5.72
C ASP A 5 11.96 6.48 4.76
N HIS A 6 12.29 6.65 3.47
CA HIS A 6 11.31 7.07 2.47
C HIS A 6 10.26 5.99 2.22
N ILE A 7 10.70 4.74 2.12
CA ILE A 7 9.83 3.57 2.04
C ILE A 7 8.93 3.48 3.27
N GLN A 8 9.45 3.72 4.48
CA GLN A 8 8.65 3.72 5.70
C GLN A 8 7.59 4.82 5.71
N HIS A 9 7.93 6.04 5.26
CA HIS A 9 6.94 7.12 5.14
C HIS A 9 5.85 6.81 4.11
N MET A 10 6.21 6.25 2.95
CA MET A 10 5.23 5.85 1.93
C MET A 10 4.32 4.73 2.44
N LEU A 11 4.88 3.73 3.13
CA LEU A 11 4.11 2.67 3.78
C LEU A 11 3.14 3.22 4.81
N GLN A 12 3.59 4.16 5.64
CA GLN A 12 2.77 4.79 6.66
C GLN A 12 1.60 5.57 6.02
N ALA A 13 1.84 6.32 4.95
CA ALA A 13 0.79 7.01 4.21
C ALA A 13 -0.25 6.03 3.61
N ILE A 14 0.20 4.92 3.03
CA ILE A 14 -0.69 3.85 2.52
C ILE A 14 -1.53 3.27 3.66
N ILE A 15 -0.94 2.99 4.82
CA ILE A 15 -1.62 2.45 6.00
C ILE A 15 -2.71 3.42 6.49
N GLU A 16 -2.37 4.69 6.66
CA GLU A 16 -3.29 5.73 7.14
C GLU A 16 -4.46 5.93 6.18
N LYS A 17 -4.18 6.03 4.87
CA LYS A 17 -5.21 6.16 3.84
C LYS A 17 -6.13 4.94 3.81
N THR A 18 -5.55 3.73 3.87
CA THR A 18 -6.34 2.49 3.92
C THR A 18 -7.26 2.45 5.15
N GLN A 19 -6.74 2.82 6.32
CA GLN A 19 -7.54 2.88 7.55
C GLN A 19 -8.67 3.91 7.44
N SER A 20 -8.39 5.08 6.84
CA SER A 20 -9.41 6.11 6.61
C SER A 20 -10.54 5.59 5.71
N ILE A 21 -10.21 4.88 4.63
CA ILE A 21 -11.22 4.32 3.71
C ILE A 21 -12.06 3.24 4.41
N ILE A 22 -11.42 2.35 5.17
CA ILE A 22 -12.11 1.28 5.93
C ILE A 22 -13.07 1.88 6.98
N ASN A 23 -12.65 2.95 7.65
CA ASN A 23 -13.41 3.58 8.73
C ASN A 23 -14.52 4.52 8.24
N ASP A 24 -14.57 4.87 6.95
CA ASP A 24 -15.69 5.64 6.41
C ASP A 24 -16.93 4.75 6.30
N SER A 25 -17.82 4.88 7.29
CA SER A 25 -19.08 4.12 7.38
C SER A 25 -20.06 4.37 6.22
N ARG A 26 -19.79 5.37 5.37
CA ARG A 26 -20.57 5.66 4.16
C ARG A 26 -20.08 4.87 2.96
N LYS A 27 -18.89 4.27 3.03
CA LYS A 27 -18.29 3.45 1.98
C LYS A 27 -18.48 1.99 2.34
N ARG A 28 -18.73 1.13 1.34
CA ARG A 28 -18.68 -0.31 1.54
C ARG A 28 -17.21 -0.68 1.72
N SER A 29 -16.76 -0.76 2.97
CA SER A 29 -15.50 -1.42 3.29
C SER A 29 -15.57 -2.85 2.78
N PHE A 30 -14.80 -3.17 1.75
CA PHE A 30 -14.63 -4.54 1.30
C PHE A 30 -13.63 -5.20 2.24
N GLY A 31 -13.96 -6.37 2.81
CA GLY A 31 -13.04 -7.12 3.68
C GLY A 31 -11.66 -7.43 3.05
N SER A 32 -11.53 -7.24 1.74
CA SER A 32 -10.25 -7.26 1.03
C SER A 32 -9.33 -6.06 1.35
N LEU A 33 -9.83 -4.87 1.67
CA LEU A 33 -9.01 -3.76 2.18
C LEU A 33 -8.53 -4.02 3.61
N GLU A 34 -9.37 -4.59 4.47
CA GLU A 34 -8.96 -5.01 5.81
C GLU A 34 -7.87 -6.09 5.75
N TYR A 35 -8.03 -7.05 4.83
CA TYR A 35 -7.03 -8.07 4.56
C TYR A 35 -5.72 -7.44 4.06
N PHE A 36 -5.81 -6.54 3.07
CA PHE A 36 -4.67 -5.78 2.56
C PHE A 36 -3.95 -5.01 3.67
N LEU A 37 -4.68 -4.28 4.52
CA LEU A 37 -4.11 -3.50 5.62
C LEU A 37 -3.30 -4.38 6.59
N LYS A 38 -3.85 -5.53 6.99
CA LYS A 38 -3.15 -6.49 7.85
C LYS A 38 -1.84 -6.95 7.23
N HIS A 39 -1.84 -7.20 5.93
CA HIS A 39 -0.64 -7.59 5.21
C HIS A 39 0.39 -6.45 5.17
N VAL A 40 0.00 -5.23 4.80
CA VAL A 40 0.91 -4.07 4.75
C VAL A 40 1.53 -3.78 6.12
N LEU A 41 0.78 -3.91 7.20
CA LEU A 41 1.31 -3.76 8.57
C LEU A 41 2.40 -4.80 8.87
N VAL A 42 2.12 -6.08 8.60
CA VAL A 42 3.11 -7.16 8.78
C VAL A 42 4.35 -6.93 7.89
N TYR A 43 4.15 -6.48 6.67
CA TYR A 43 5.24 -6.16 5.73
C TYR A 43 6.15 -5.05 6.26
N ARG A 44 5.56 -3.96 6.77
CA ARG A 44 6.28 -2.84 7.38
C ARG A 44 7.05 -3.31 8.62
N ASP A 45 6.38 -3.98 9.55
CA ASP A 45 6.94 -4.35 10.86
C ASP A 45 8.08 -5.37 10.73
N LYS A 46 8.00 -6.26 9.72
CA LYS A 46 9.06 -7.23 9.40
C LYS A 46 10.09 -6.70 8.40
N GLN A 47 9.99 -5.44 7.98
CA GLN A 47 10.86 -4.82 6.98
C GLN A 47 11.04 -5.66 5.70
N GLN A 48 9.98 -6.35 5.26
CA GLN A 48 10.08 -7.29 4.13
C GLN A 48 10.39 -6.59 2.79
N TYR A 49 10.29 -5.26 2.72
CA TYR A 49 10.77 -4.46 1.59
C TYR A 49 12.29 -4.55 1.38
N MET A 50 13.06 -4.95 2.39
CA MET A 50 14.49 -5.26 2.26
C MET A 50 14.76 -6.66 1.70
N SER A 51 13.74 -7.51 1.66
CA SER A 51 13.87 -8.87 1.11
C SER A 51 13.62 -8.87 -0.40
N ASN A 52 14.21 -9.85 -1.09
CA ASN A 52 13.94 -10.05 -2.52
C ASN A 52 12.48 -10.45 -2.80
N GLU A 53 11.75 -10.93 -1.79
CA GLU A 53 10.37 -11.42 -1.87
C GLU A 53 9.30 -10.33 -1.72
N TRP A 54 9.66 -9.06 -1.92
CA TRP A 54 8.69 -7.97 -1.89
C TRP A 54 7.59 -8.12 -2.96
N HIS A 55 6.34 -8.30 -2.51
CA HIS A 55 5.13 -8.15 -3.32
C HIS A 55 3.94 -7.71 -2.44
N ILE A 56 3.33 -6.56 -2.78
CA ILE A 56 2.07 -6.14 -2.17
C ILE A 56 0.93 -6.84 -2.91
N ARG A 57 0.12 -7.61 -2.17
CA ARG A 57 -1.13 -8.19 -2.69
C ARG A 57 -2.24 -7.14 -2.68
N THR A 58 -2.24 -6.26 -3.68
CA THR A 58 -3.30 -5.27 -3.88
C THR A 58 -4.64 -5.98 -4.12
N PRO A 59 -5.76 -5.53 -3.51
CA PRO A 59 -7.07 -6.08 -3.81
C PRO A 59 -7.36 -6.02 -5.32
N ARG A 60 -7.85 -7.13 -5.90
CA ARG A 60 -8.06 -7.23 -7.36
C ARG A 60 -8.97 -6.15 -7.93
N TRP A 61 -9.98 -5.74 -7.17
CA TRP A 61 -10.94 -4.72 -7.58
C TRP A 61 -10.38 -3.30 -7.51
N LEU A 62 -9.27 -3.07 -6.79
CA LEU A 62 -8.72 -1.73 -6.62
C LEU A 62 -8.11 -1.27 -7.96
N GLY A 63 -8.79 -0.32 -8.61
CA GLY A 63 -8.49 0.19 -9.94
C GLY A 63 -9.53 -0.21 -10.98
N GLU A 64 -10.57 -0.95 -10.59
CA GLU A 64 -11.73 -1.24 -11.43
C GLU A 64 -12.76 -0.09 -11.41
N CYS A 65 -13.74 -0.15 -12.33
CA CYS A 65 -14.77 0.87 -12.45
C CYS A 65 -15.63 0.95 -11.17
N GLY A 66 -15.84 2.15 -10.64
CA GLY A 66 -16.64 2.41 -9.44
C GLY A 66 -15.83 2.78 -8.20
N ASN A 67 -14.50 2.81 -8.31
CA ASN A 67 -13.61 3.34 -7.28
C ASN A 67 -13.88 4.83 -6.98
N THR A 68 -13.75 5.17 -5.71
CA THR A 68 -13.69 6.56 -5.23
C THR A 68 -12.31 7.17 -5.49
N SER A 69 -12.23 8.50 -5.48
CA SER A 69 -10.94 9.20 -5.66
C SER A 69 -9.88 8.78 -4.65
N GLU A 70 -10.27 8.48 -3.40
CA GLU A 70 -9.35 8.02 -2.37
C GLU A 70 -8.79 6.61 -2.66
N GLU A 71 -9.61 5.72 -3.24
CA GLU A 71 -9.19 4.37 -3.64
C GLU A 71 -8.24 4.41 -4.85
N GLU A 72 -8.50 5.29 -5.81
CA GLU A 72 -7.59 5.56 -6.93
C GLU A 72 -6.25 6.14 -6.46
N GLU A 73 -6.29 7.07 -5.52
CA GLU A 73 -5.06 7.60 -4.92
C GLU A 73 -4.29 6.54 -4.14
N LEU A 74 -4.99 5.71 -3.35
CA LEU A 74 -4.38 4.58 -2.65
C LEU A 74 -3.66 3.65 -3.63
N LEU A 75 -4.30 3.32 -4.75
CA LEU A 75 -3.68 2.52 -5.81
C LEU A 75 -2.43 3.20 -6.38
N SER A 76 -2.51 4.50 -6.66
CA SER A 76 -1.37 5.29 -7.15
C SER A 76 -0.20 5.26 -6.17
N ASP A 77 -0.47 5.43 -4.87
CA ASP A 77 0.55 5.40 -3.82
C ASP A 77 1.22 4.02 -3.70
N ILE A 78 0.44 2.93 -3.82
CA ILE A 78 0.97 1.57 -3.87
C ILE A 78 1.91 1.39 -5.07
N TYR A 79 1.52 1.82 -6.27
CA TYR A 79 2.36 1.71 -7.45
C TYR A 79 3.63 2.55 -7.34
N ARG A 80 3.53 3.76 -6.80
CA ARG A 80 4.71 4.62 -6.52
C ARG A 80 5.69 3.93 -5.57
N LEU A 81 5.19 3.30 -4.50
CA LEU A 81 6.02 2.56 -3.56
C LEU A 81 6.71 1.37 -4.25
N GLN A 82 5.97 0.60 -5.03
CA GLN A 82 6.53 -0.54 -5.77
C GLN A 82 7.63 -0.10 -6.75
N ALA A 83 7.39 0.96 -7.52
CA ALA A 83 8.36 1.52 -8.44
C ALA A 83 9.61 2.04 -7.71
N TYR A 84 9.43 2.75 -6.60
CA TYR A 84 10.54 3.26 -5.80
C TYR A 84 11.41 2.15 -5.22
N ILE A 85 10.80 1.09 -4.66
CA ILE A 85 11.54 -0.08 -4.15
C ILE A 85 12.31 -0.78 -5.27
N ALA A 86 11.68 -0.95 -6.43
CA ALA A 86 12.34 -1.57 -7.59
C ALA A 86 13.57 -0.74 -8.03
N GLU A 87 13.40 0.59 -8.15
CA GLU A 87 14.47 1.50 -8.57
C GLU A 87 15.62 1.57 -7.56
N LYS A 88 15.31 1.68 -6.26
CA LYS A 88 16.32 2.00 -5.23
C LYS A 88 16.93 0.80 -4.53
N LEU A 89 16.18 -0.30 -4.38
CA LEU A 89 16.65 -1.47 -3.62
C LEU A 89 16.96 -2.67 -4.51
N LYS A 90 16.25 -2.85 -5.62
CA LYS A 90 16.43 -4.04 -6.47
C LYS A 90 17.43 -3.84 -7.61
N GLY A 91 17.85 -2.59 -7.85
CA GLY A 91 18.72 -2.22 -8.98
C GLY A 91 17.96 -2.42 -10.30
N GLY A 92 17.72 -1.34 -11.03
CA GLY A 92 17.20 -1.44 -12.40
C GLY A 92 18.08 -2.29 -13.29
#